data_AF-A0A923Z5E6-F1
#
_entry.id   AF-A0A923Z5E6-F1
#
_cell.length_a   1.000
_cell.length_b   1.000
_cell.length_c   1.000
_cell.angle_alpha   90.00
_cell.angle_beta   90.00
_cell.angle_gamma   90.00
#
_symmetry.space_group_name_H-M   'P 1'
#
loop_
_entity.id
_entity.type
_entity.pdbx_description
1 polymer ?
#
loop_
_entity_poly.entity_id
_entity_poly.type
_entity_poly.pdbx_seq_one_letter_code
_entity_poly.pdbx_strand_id
1 'polypeptide(L)'
;MSQAETPFIETDLREINSTFSEFIIFLRDFVLILIVVFFIRTFVITPFQINGASMEASYHDKEFILVDKFSYLDFAQDMSDPADSPIWAYITSIWQKIPIHIGDPVRGDVVVIKPHVDKTREHYIKRVIGMPGDIIRFESGSVSLQVAGGTGFVTIHEPYLSASNSGHTYLPDYIEGNQFLIPADTYWVMGDNRQNSADSRQCFQNCFGVGTNAHFIKRSNVIGRILIDFGYFNIFSEGGLLSNGKFGWTHAPRFLSHARQATYPELDK
;
A
#
# COMPACT_ATOMS: atom_id res chain seq x y z
N MET A 1 64.55 19.63 -41.79
CA MET A 1 63.21 19.25 -42.32
C MET A 1 63.04 17.78 -41.94
N SER A 2 62.06 17.33 -41.18
CA SER A 2 60.68 17.77 -40.99
C SER A 2 60.18 17.22 -39.65
N GLN A 3 59.68 18.07 -38.74
CA GLN A 3 58.88 17.67 -37.58
C GLN A 3 57.52 18.34 -37.76
N ALA A 4 56.51 17.61 -38.25
CA ALA A 4 55.17 18.16 -38.47
C ALA A 4 54.04 17.10 -38.56
N GLU A 5 54.09 16.00 -37.80
CA GLU A 5 52.99 15.01 -37.78
C GLU A 5 52.38 14.77 -36.38
N THR A 6 52.93 15.36 -35.32
CA THR A 6 52.46 15.15 -33.94
C THR A 6 51.19 15.91 -33.47
N PRO A 7 50.76 17.06 -34.03
CA PRO A 7 49.64 17.80 -33.43
C PRO A 7 48.26 17.19 -33.71
N PHE A 8 48.10 16.46 -34.82
CA PHE A 8 46.80 15.88 -35.22
C PHE A 8 46.41 14.72 -34.30
N ILE A 9 47.32 13.75 -34.10
CA ILE A 9 47.08 12.58 -33.24
C ILE A 9 46.87 13.00 -31.77
N GLU A 10 47.62 13.99 -31.29
CA GLU A 10 47.47 14.47 -29.92
C GLU A 10 46.13 15.19 -29.69
N THR A 11 45.57 15.83 -30.73
CA THR A 11 44.25 16.48 -30.66
C THR A 11 43.13 15.44 -30.63
N ASP A 12 43.16 14.43 -31.51
CA ASP A 12 42.17 13.33 -31.52
C ASP A 12 42.16 12.54 -30.20
N LEU A 13 43.34 12.24 -29.64
CA LEU A 13 43.42 11.52 -28.36
C LEU A 13 42.90 12.35 -27.18
N ARG A 14 43.09 13.68 -27.19
CA ARG A 14 42.53 14.59 -26.18
C ARG A 14 41.03 14.72 -26.31
N GLU A 15 40.50 14.78 -27.52
CA GLU A 15 39.05 14.84 -27.80
C GLU A 15 38.34 13.54 -27.39
N ILE A 16 38.94 12.38 -27.70
CA ILE A 16 38.44 11.07 -27.27
C ILE A 16 38.45 10.95 -25.74
N ASN A 17 39.53 11.35 -25.06
CA ASN A 17 39.61 11.31 -23.59
C ASN A 17 38.63 12.28 -22.93
N SER A 18 38.41 13.47 -23.50
CA SER A 18 37.41 14.43 -23.00
C SER A 18 36.01 13.84 -23.11
N THR A 19 35.64 13.35 -24.30
CA THR A 19 34.34 12.72 -24.57
C THR A 19 34.10 11.51 -23.68
N PHE A 20 35.13 10.68 -23.45
CA PHE A 20 35.05 9.53 -22.55
C PHE A 20 34.87 9.96 -21.09
N SER A 21 35.58 11.01 -20.64
CA SER A 21 35.42 11.53 -19.27
C SER A 21 34.03 12.12 -19.02
N GLU A 22 33.46 12.83 -19.99
CA GLU A 22 32.09 13.35 -19.94
C GLU A 22 31.07 12.22 -19.88
N PHE A 23 31.27 11.16 -20.68
CA PHE A 23 30.44 9.96 -20.64
C PHE A 23 30.50 9.25 -19.28
N ILE A 24 31.68 9.14 -18.65
CA ILE A 24 31.83 8.54 -17.32
C ILE A 24 31.13 9.37 -16.25
N ILE A 25 31.20 10.70 -16.31
CA ILE A 25 30.48 11.59 -15.40
C ILE A 25 28.97 11.42 -15.56
N PHE A 26 28.48 11.40 -16.81
CA PHE A 26 27.08 11.12 -17.11
C PHE A 26 26.63 9.77 -16.57
N LEU A 27 27.42 8.71 -16.80
CA LEU A 27 27.10 7.36 -16.32
C LEU A 27 27.08 7.28 -14.79
N ARG A 28 28.04 7.93 -14.12
CA ARG A 28 28.06 8.03 -12.65
C ARG A 28 26.78 8.66 -12.13
N ASP A 29 26.37 9.79 -12.71
CA ASP A 29 25.20 10.53 -12.26
C ASP A 29 23.91 9.75 -12.56
N PHE A 30 23.84 9.07 -13.71
CA PHE A 30 22.74 8.17 -14.06
C PHE A 30 22.61 7.00 -13.06
N VAL A 31 23.72 6.33 -12.73
CA VAL A 31 23.73 5.25 -11.74
C VAL A 31 23.33 5.78 -10.36
N LEU A 32 23.80 6.96 -9.96
CA LEU A 32 23.41 7.59 -8.70
C LEU A 32 21.90 7.85 -8.67
N ILE A 33 21.32 8.37 -9.74
CA ILE A 33 19.87 8.57 -9.86
C ILE A 33 19.13 7.23 -9.73
N LEU A 34 19.58 6.17 -10.42
CA LEU A 34 18.95 4.85 -10.31
C LEU A 34 19.00 4.30 -8.89
N ILE A 35 20.12 4.46 -8.18
CA ILE A 35 20.25 4.05 -6.78
C ILE A 35 19.27 4.84 -5.89
N VAL A 36 19.18 6.15 -6.09
CA VAL A 36 18.25 7.01 -5.34
C VAL A 36 16.80 6.62 -5.61
N VAL A 37 16.42 6.42 -6.87
CA VAL A 37 15.06 6.00 -7.24
C VAL A 37 14.75 4.62 -6.68
N PHE A 38 15.70 3.67 -6.74
CA PHE A 38 15.55 2.34 -6.15
C PHE A 38 15.35 2.42 -4.63
N PHE A 39 16.13 3.26 -3.95
CA PHE A 39 16.01 3.47 -2.51
C PHE A 39 14.66 4.10 -2.14
N ILE A 40 14.26 5.18 -2.82
CA ILE A 40 12.95 5.82 -2.61
C ILE A 40 11.81 4.83 -2.84
N ARG A 41 11.87 4.05 -3.94
CA ARG A 41 10.84 3.06 -4.26
C ARG A 41 10.76 1.94 -3.21
N THR A 42 11.90 1.54 -2.67
CA THR A 42 11.97 0.45 -1.70
C THR A 42 11.50 0.89 -0.31
N PHE A 43 11.87 2.09 0.16
CA PHE A 43 11.65 2.50 1.56
C PHE A 43 10.60 3.59 1.77
N VAL A 44 10.40 4.47 0.79
CA VAL A 44 9.61 5.68 1.01
C VAL A 44 8.23 5.51 0.41
N ILE A 45 8.16 5.28 -0.90
CA ILE A 45 6.92 5.38 -1.65
C ILE A 45 6.87 4.33 -2.77
N THR A 46 5.73 3.67 -2.94
CA THR A 46 5.50 2.74 -4.06
C THR A 46 4.18 3.05 -4.78
N PRO A 47 4.15 3.15 -6.12
CA PRO A 47 2.91 3.28 -6.87
C PRO A 47 2.21 1.92 -7.00
N PHE A 48 0.89 1.90 -6.85
CA PHE A 48 0.04 0.74 -7.09
C PHE A 48 -1.13 1.11 -8.01
N GLN A 49 -1.62 0.14 -8.76
CA GLN A 49 -2.90 0.24 -9.46
C GLN A 49 -3.95 -0.56 -8.69
N ILE A 50 -5.12 0.02 -8.47
CA ILE A 50 -6.23 -0.66 -7.82
C ILE A 50 -6.89 -1.62 -8.81
N ASN A 51 -7.09 -2.86 -8.37
CA ASN A 51 -7.83 -3.88 -9.09
C ASN A 51 -9.03 -4.34 -8.24
N GLY A 52 -10.24 -4.19 -8.78
CA GLY A 52 -11.50 -4.60 -8.17
C GLY A 52 -12.27 -3.48 -7.45
N ALA A 53 -13.52 -3.79 -7.08
CA ALA A 53 -14.50 -2.81 -6.60
C ALA A 53 -14.67 -2.77 -5.06
N SER A 54 -13.79 -3.44 -4.31
CA SER A 54 -13.97 -3.64 -2.86
C SER A 54 -13.90 -2.36 -2.01
N MET A 55 -13.36 -1.28 -2.57
CA MET A 55 -13.21 0.02 -1.91
C MET A 55 -14.13 1.09 -2.50
N GLU A 56 -15.06 0.73 -3.39
CA GLU A 56 -16.02 1.70 -3.93
C GLU A 56 -16.99 2.23 -2.85
N ALA A 57 -17.40 3.50 -2.87
CA ALA A 57 -17.06 4.54 -3.87
C ALA A 57 -15.82 5.38 -3.51
N SER A 58 -15.08 5.00 -2.46
CA SER A 58 -13.89 5.72 -2.03
C SER A 58 -12.76 5.57 -3.04
N TYR A 59 -12.53 4.36 -3.53
CA TYR A 59 -11.50 4.06 -4.54
C TYR A 59 -12.08 3.19 -5.64
N HIS A 60 -11.77 3.54 -6.89
CA HIS A 60 -12.31 2.90 -8.08
C HIS A 60 -11.30 1.98 -8.75
N ASP A 61 -11.83 1.04 -9.53
CA ASP A 61 -11.00 0.15 -10.36
C ASP A 61 -10.12 0.97 -11.32
N LYS A 62 -8.87 0.51 -11.50
CA LYS A 62 -7.81 1.10 -12.33
C LYS A 62 -7.22 2.41 -11.86
N GLU A 63 -7.67 2.98 -10.75
CA GLU A 63 -7.02 4.15 -10.17
C GLU A 63 -5.57 3.86 -9.77
N PHE A 64 -4.69 4.83 -10.04
CA PHE A 64 -3.30 4.79 -9.62
C PHE A 64 -3.14 5.52 -8.29
N ILE A 65 -2.65 4.81 -7.29
CA ILE A 65 -2.41 5.33 -5.95
C ILE A 65 -0.94 5.29 -5.61
N LEU A 66 -0.55 6.21 -4.74
CA LEU A 66 0.79 6.31 -4.18
C LEU A 66 0.73 5.92 -2.72
N VAL A 67 1.49 4.89 -2.36
CA VAL A 67 1.51 4.34 -1.00
C VAL A 67 2.77 4.80 -0.29
N ASP A 68 2.58 5.43 0.87
CA ASP A 68 3.62 5.82 1.81
C ASP A 68 3.95 4.64 2.72
N LYS A 69 5.14 4.08 2.52
CA LYS A 69 5.71 3.00 3.33
C LYS A 69 6.47 3.53 4.53
N PHE A 70 7.01 4.74 4.42
CA PHE A 70 7.86 5.33 5.45
C PHE A 70 7.12 5.50 6.78
N SER A 71 5.84 5.86 6.73
CA SER A 71 5.01 6.01 7.92
C SER A 71 4.83 4.75 8.76
N TYR A 72 5.08 3.56 8.19
CA TYR A 72 4.96 2.25 8.84
C TYR A 72 6.24 1.42 8.70
N LEU A 73 7.38 2.08 8.52
CA LEU A 73 8.63 1.41 8.22
C LEU A 73 9.10 0.58 9.41
N ASP A 74 9.21 -0.73 9.21
CA ASP A 74 9.90 -1.64 10.10
C ASP A 74 11.08 -2.25 9.35
N PHE A 75 12.29 -1.75 9.63
CA PHE A 75 13.50 -2.15 8.90
C PHE A 75 13.81 -3.65 9.02
N ALA A 76 13.53 -4.25 10.17
CA ALA A 76 13.85 -5.65 10.41
C ALA A 76 12.93 -6.57 9.60
N GLN A 77 11.69 -6.12 9.37
CA GLN A 77 10.65 -6.89 8.70
C GLN A 77 10.54 -6.60 7.19
N ASP A 78 10.70 -5.35 6.77
CA ASP A 78 10.62 -4.98 5.34
C ASP A 78 11.82 -5.49 4.54
N MET A 79 12.97 -5.69 5.20
CA MET A 79 14.15 -6.31 4.59
C MET A 79 14.20 -7.82 4.78
N SER A 80 13.23 -8.44 5.44
CA SER A 80 13.29 -9.87 5.76
C SER A 80 12.91 -10.79 4.59
N ASP A 81 12.62 -10.26 3.40
CA ASP A 81 12.37 -11.10 2.22
C ASP A 81 13.71 -11.67 1.72
N PRO A 82 13.97 -12.97 1.90
CA PRO A 82 15.22 -13.55 1.51
C PRO A 82 15.16 -13.75 0.00
N ALA A 83 15.69 -12.80 -0.76
CA ALA A 83 16.15 -13.14 -2.10
C ALA A 83 17.16 -14.30 -1.97
N ASP A 84 17.03 -15.33 -2.82
CA ASP A 84 17.90 -16.53 -2.87
C ASP A 84 19.34 -16.19 -3.30
N SER A 85 19.98 -15.27 -2.59
CA SER A 85 21.31 -14.74 -2.87
C SER A 85 22.10 -14.58 -1.57
N PRO A 86 23.34 -15.10 -1.53
CA PRO A 86 24.17 -15.04 -0.33
C PRO A 86 24.53 -13.61 0.09
N ILE A 87 24.52 -12.65 -0.85
CA ILE A 87 24.74 -11.23 -0.53
C ILE A 87 23.55 -10.67 0.25
N TRP A 88 22.32 -11.02 -0.16
CA TRP A 88 21.12 -10.56 0.52
C TRP A 88 21.03 -11.13 1.95
N ALA A 89 21.41 -12.39 2.17
CA ALA A 89 21.48 -12.97 3.52
C ALA A 89 22.45 -12.25 4.47
N TYR A 90 23.61 -11.79 3.97
CA TYR A 90 24.54 -10.98 4.76
C TYR A 90 23.93 -9.61 5.09
N ILE A 91 23.32 -8.96 4.10
CA ILE A 91 22.66 -7.67 4.25
C ILE A 91 21.53 -7.77 5.29
N THR A 92 20.62 -8.74 5.19
CA THR A 92 19.51 -8.91 6.16
C THR A 92 19.99 -9.12 7.60
N SER A 93 21.11 -9.81 7.80
CA SER A 93 21.70 -10.03 9.13
C SER A 93 22.16 -8.73 9.84
N ILE A 94 22.52 -7.71 9.07
CA ILE A 94 22.90 -6.39 9.59
C ILE A 94 21.63 -5.61 9.95
N TRP A 95 20.65 -5.59 9.05
CA TRP A 95 19.43 -4.78 9.23
C TRP A 95 18.52 -5.31 10.34
N GLN A 96 18.48 -6.63 10.58
CA GLN A 96 17.76 -7.21 11.72
C GLN A 96 18.25 -6.70 13.08
N LYS A 97 19.49 -6.19 13.16
CA LYS A 97 20.07 -5.63 14.38
C LYS A 97 19.76 -4.15 14.57
N ILE A 98 19.09 -3.53 13.61
CA ILE A 98 18.73 -2.10 13.62
C ILE A 98 17.23 -2.01 13.94
N PRO A 99 16.86 -1.78 15.20
CA PRO A 99 15.46 -1.71 15.63
C PRO A 99 14.87 -0.33 15.30
N ILE A 100 14.74 -0.03 14.01
CA ILE A 100 14.00 1.14 13.55
C ILE A 100 12.58 0.70 13.25
N HIS A 101 11.68 1.06 14.18
CA HIS A 101 10.24 0.95 14.03
C HIS A 101 9.66 2.37 13.93
N ILE A 102 9.04 2.69 12.81
CA ILE A 102 8.41 3.98 12.56
C ILE A 102 6.91 3.76 12.41
N GLY A 103 6.17 4.14 13.45
CA GLY A 103 4.72 4.21 13.42
C GLY A 103 4.01 2.87 13.21
N ASP A 104 2.70 2.91 13.39
CA ASP A 104 1.81 1.78 13.17
C ASP A 104 0.55 2.27 12.45
N PRO A 105 -0.13 1.40 11.68
CA PRO A 105 -1.44 1.71 11.12
C PRO A 105 -2.39 2.21 12.20
N VAL A 106 -3.01 3.36 11.94
CA VAL A 106 -3.97 3.98 12.84
C VAL A 106 -5.38 3.69 12.34
N ARG A 107 -6.34 3.68 13.26
CA ARG A 107 -7.76 3.52 12.91
C ARG A 107 -8.16 4.52 11.84
N GLY A 108 -8.91 4.03 10.85
CA GLY A 108 -9.40 4.79 9.72
C GLY A 108 -8.42 4.93 8.56
N ASP A 109 -7.16 4.53 8.72
CA ASP A 109 -6.19 4.52 7.62
C ASP A 109 -6.60 3.54 6.54
N VAL A 110 -6.42 3.94 5.27
CA VAL A 110 -6.54 3.02 4.14
C VAL A 110 -5.16 2.51 3.78
N VAL A 111 -4.98 1.20 3.86
CA VAL A 111 -3.69 0.55 3.79
C VAL A 111 -3.65 -0.49 2.70
N VAL A 112 -2.44 -0.70 2.15
CA VAL A 112 -2.15 -1.81 1.24
C VAL A 112 -1.56 -2.96 2.02
N ILE A 113 -2.06 -4.17 1.77
CA ILE A 113 -1.83 -5.36 2.59
C ILE A 113 -1.36 -6.51 1.69
N LYS A 114 -0.33 -7.23 2.14
CA LYS A 114 0.12 -8.49 1.54
C LYS A 114 -0.89 -9.59 1.83
N PRO A 115 -1.25 -10.42 0.84
CA PRO A 115 -2.15 -11.52 1.08
C PRO A 115 -1.51 -12.56 2.01
N HIS A 116 -2.20 -12.89 3.10
CA HIS A 116 -1.72 -13.87 4.09
C HIS A 116 -2.43 -15.22 4.00
N VAL A 117 -3.63 -15.24 3.40
CA VAL A 117 -4.43 -16.46 3.21
C VAL A 117 -4.05 -17.16 1.91
N ASP A 118 -4.04 -16.42 0.80
CA ASP A 118 -3.66 -16.92 -0.52
C ASP A 118 -2.56 -16.05 -1.12
N LYS A 119 -1.30 -16.49 -0.96
CA LYS A 119 -0.11 -15.77 -1.41
C LYS A 119 -0.01 -15.62 -2.94
N THR A 120 -0.86 -16.30 -3.71
CA THR A 120 -0.89 -16.17 -5.17
C THR A 120 -1.64 -14.93 -5.65
N ARG A 121 -2.39 -14.29 -4.75
CA ARG A 121 -3.18 -13.10 -5.05
C ARG A 121 -2.34 -11.82 -5.06
N GLU A 122 -2.92 -10.80 -5.66
CA GLU A 122 -2.38 -9.45 -5.58
C GLU A 122 -2.57 -8.84 -4.19
N HIS A 123 -1.91 -7.72 -3.95
CA HIS A 123 -2.08 -6.95 -2.73
C HIS A 123 -3.51 -6.41 -2.57
N TYR A 124 -4.00 -6.39 -1.34
CA TYR A 124 -5.32 -5.86 -1.01
C TYR A 124 -5.24 -4.41 -0.54
N ILE A 125 -6.20 -3.60 -0.93
CA ILE A 125 -6.49 -2.30 -0.34
C ILE A 125 -7.70 -2.42 0.59
N LYS A 126 -7.55 -2.04 1.86
CA LYS A 126 -8.61 -2.08 2.88
C LYS A 126 -8.42 -0.95 3.90
N ARG A 127 -9.49 -0.60 4.62
CA ARG A 127 -9.47 0.37 5.71
C ARG A 127 -9.30 -0.33 7.05
N VAL A 128 -8.43 0.20 7.91
CA VAL A 128 -8.25 -0.26 9.29
C VAL A 128 -9.44 0.21 10.13
N ILE A 129 -10.21 -0.74 10.65
CA ILE A 129 -11.39 -0.45 11.50
C ILE A 129 -11.10 -0.76 12.95
N GLY A 130 -10.41 -1.86 13.24
CA GLY A 130 -10.12 -2.31 14.60
C GLY A 130 -8.62 -2.40 14.87
N MET A 131 -8.23 -1.97 16.07
CA MET A 131 -6.85 -1.88 16.56
C MET A 131 -6.53 -3.04 17.52
N PRO A 132 -5.25 -3.35 17.77
CA PRO A 132 -4.85 -4.36 18.75
C PRO A 132 -5.51 -4.13 20.12
N GLY A 133 -6.18 -5.16 20.64
CA GLY A 133 -6.87 -5.14 21.94
C GLY A 133 -8.32 -4.64 21.93
N ASP A 134 -8.80 -4.10 20.80
CA ASP A 134 -10.22 -3.74 20.67
C ASP A 134 -11.12 -4.96 20.58
N ILE A 135 -12.39 -4.79 20.94
CA ILE A 135 -13.46 -5.73 20.60
C ILE A 135 -14.37 -5.09 19.56
N ILE A 136 -14.44 -5.68 18.38
CA ILE A 136 -15.35 -5.27 17.31
C ILE A 136 -16.64 -6.08 17.38
N ARG A 137 -17.78 -5.42 17.18
CA ARG A 137 -19.12 -6.00 17.26
C ARG A 137 -19.95 -5.61 16.04
N PHE A 138 -20.70 -6.57 15.50
CA PHE A 138 -21.57 -6.39 14.34
C PHE A 138 -23.03 -6.60 14.75
N GLU A 139 -23.84 -5.53 14.69
CA GLU A 139 -25.25 -5.58 15.09
C GLU A 139 -26.09 -4.69 14.16
N SER A 140 -27.21 -5.21 13.67
CA SER A 140 -28.18 -4.45 12.86
C SER A 140 -27.54 -3.69 11.68
N GLY A 141 -26.55 -4.30 11.02
CA GLY A 141 -25.86 -3.70 9.87
C GLY A 141 -24.86 -2.60 10.21
N SER A 142 -24.60 -2.35 11.49
CA SER A 142 -23.66 -1.35 12.00
C SER A 142 -22.49 -2.00 12.75
N VAL A 143 -21.38 -1.27 12.82
CA VAL A 143 -20.18 -1.69 13.55
C VAL A 143 -20.10 -0.91 14.86
N SER A 144 -19.87 -1.61 15.96
CA SER A 144 -19.56 -1.01 17.25
C SER A 144 -18.21 -1.51 17.75
N LEU A 145 -17.49 -0.65 18.45
CA LEU A 145 -16.18 -0.96 19.00
C LEU A 145 -16.17 -0.70 20.50
N GLN A 146 -15.55 -1.61 21.23
CA GLN A 146 -15.06 -1.37 22.57
C GLN A 146 -13.54 -1.21 22.46
N VAL A 147 -13.06 0.02 22.70
CA VAL A 147 -11.63 0.33 22.63
C VAL A 147 -10.89 -0.41 23.75
N ALA A 148 -9.65 -0.86 23.47
CA ALA A 148 -8.80 -1.52 24.46
C ALA A 148 -8.77 -0.75 25.80
N GLY A 149 -9.17 -1.41 26.89
CA GLY A 149 -9.24 -0.82 28.24
C GLY A 149 -10.55 -0.07 28.55
N GLY A 150 -11.42 0.16 27.57
CA GLY A 150 -12.77 0.68 27.76
C GLY A 150 -13.77 -0.40 28.19
N THR A 151 -14.92 0.01 28.72
CA THR A 151 -15.96 -0.91 29.23
C THR A 151 -17.25 -0.92 28.40
N GLY A 152 -17.40 -0.01 27.44
CA GLY A 152 -18.62 0.17 26.65
C GLY A 152 -18.39 0.00 25.15
N PHE A 153 -19.42 -0.45 24.45
CA PHE A 153 -19.45 -0.44 22.99
C PHE A 153 -19.97 0.90 22.48
N VAL A 154 -19.24 1.49 21.55
CA VAL A 154 -19.61 2.71 20.84
C VAL A 154 -19.79 2.36 19.37
N THR A 155 -20.98 2.64 18.83
CA THR A 155 -21.23 2.51 17.40
C THR A 155 -20.48 3.59 16.64
N ILE A 156 -19.65 3.17 15.67
CA ILE A 156 -18.85 4.11 14.89
C ILE A 156 -19.65 4.74 13.77
N HIS A 157 -19.42 6.02 13.53
CA HIS A 157 -19.98 6.74 12.41
C HIS A 157 -19.03 6.67 11.21
N GLU A 158 -19.53 6.17 10.08
CA GLU A 158 -18.71 5.82 8.92
C GLU A 158 -19.10 6.65 7.68
N PRO A 159 -18.75 7.96 7.64
CA PRO A 159 -19.24 8.89 6.63
C PRO A 159 -18.69 8.60 5.21
N TYR A 160 -17.66 7.76 5.12
CA TYR A 160 -17.04 7.35 3.86
C TYR A 160 -17.82 6.23 3.16
N LEU A 161 -18.81 5.62 3.80
CA LEU A 161 -19.65 4.60 3.17
C LEU A 161 -20.67 5.23 2.23
N SER A 162 -20.86 4.61 1.07
CA SER A 162 -21.94 4.98 0.16
C SER A 162 -23.31 4.71 0.80
N ALA A 163 -24.36 5.34 0.28
CA ALA A 163 -25.74 5.10 0.72
C ALA A 163 -26.15 3.62 0.62
N SER A 164 -25.60 2.88 -0.34
CA SER A 164 -25.81 1.43 -0.49
C SER A 164 -25.10 0.59 0.57
N ASN A 165 -24.03 1.09 1.20
CA ASN A 165 -23.23 0.35 2.18
C ASN A 165 -23.50 0.80 3.63
N SER A 166 -23.94 2.04 3.83
CA SER A 166 -24.31 2.56 5.15
C SER A 166 -25.46 1.74 5.76
N GLY A 167 -25.28 1.26 6.98
CA GLY A 167 -26.22 0.34 7.64
C GLY A 167 -26.31 -1.06 7.04
N HIS A 168 -25.39 -1.43 6.12
CA HIS A 168 -25.38 -2.74 5.45
C HIS A 168 -24.06 -3.50 5.70
N THR A 169 -23.57 -3.43 6.94
CA THR A 169 -22.36 -4.13 7.38
C THR A 169 -22.69 -5.39 8.14
N TYR A 170 -22.70 -6.51 7.44
CA TYR A 170 -23.04 -7.83 7.99
C TYR A 170 -21.84 -8.78 7.99
N LEU A 171 -21.88 -9.75 8.89
CA LEU A 171 -21.05 -10.95 8.85
C LEU A 171 -21.77 -12.02 8.01
N PRO A 172 -21.03 -12.89 7.30
CA PRO A 172 -21.62 -14.06 6.66
C PRO A 172 -22.21 -15.05 7.68
N ASP A 173 -23.28 -15.75 7.32
CA ASP A 173 -24.01 -16.68 8.22
C ASP A 173 -23.15 -17.85 8.75
N TYR A 174 -22.07 -18.19 8.05
CA TYR A 174 -21.15 -19.26 8.47
C TYR A 174 -20.13 -18.82 9.53
N ILE A 175 -20.10 -17.52 9.88
CA ILE A 175 -19.23 -17.00 10.94
C ILE A 175 -20.00 -17.04 12.26
N GLU A 176 -19.45 -17.76 13.23
CA GLU A 176 -20.06 -17.89 14.55
C GLU A 176 -19.84 -16.62 15.39
N GLY A 177 -20.90 -16.17 16.05
CA GLY A 177 -20.89 -15.00 16.90
C GLY A 177 -20.93 -13.68 16.14
N ASN A 178 -20.93 -12.58 16.89
CA ASN A 178 -20.99 -11.23 16.34
C ASN A 178 -19.89 -10.31 16.87
N GLN A 179 -18.92 -10.87 17.59
CA GLN A 179 -17.89 -10.15 18.32
C GLN A 179 -16.52 -10.80 18.17
N PHE A 180 -15.49 -9.97 17.96
CA PHE A 180 -14.11 -10.42 17.81
C PHE A 180 -13.19 -9.55 18.65
N LEU A 181 -12.44 -10.18 19.56
CA LEU A 181 -11.29 -9.54 20.19
C LEU A 181 -10.14 -9.53 19.20
N ILE A 182 -9.58 -8.36 18.94
CA ILE A 182 -8.47 -8.19 17.99
C ILE A 182 -7.16 -8.51 18.71
N PRO A 183 -6.43 -9.56 18.30
CA PRO A 183 -5.18 -9.94 18.94
C PRO A 183 -4.11 -8.84 18.90
N ALA A 184 -3.14 -8.94 19.81
CA ALA A 184 -1.94 -8.10 19.78
C ALA A 184 -1.23 -8.22 18.41
N ASP A 185 -0.63 -7.12 17.95
CA ASP A 185 0.08 -7.02 16.67
C ASP A 185 -0.78 -7.30 15.41
N THR A 186 -2.11 -7.22 15.55
CA THR A 186 -3.02 -7.45 14.42
C THR A 186 -4.12 -6.39 14.31
N TYR A 187 -4.69 -6.29 13.12
CA TYR A 187 -5.70 -5.32 12.74
C TYR A 187 -6.92 -6.00 12.15
N TRP A 188 -8.09 -5.42 12.41
CA TRP A 188 -9.31 -5.75 11.68
C TRP A 188 -9.52 -4.75 10.55
N VAL A 189 -9.58 -5.24 9.31
CA VAL A 189 -9.66 -4.38 8.13
C VAL A 189 -10.89 -4.71 7.30
N MET A 190 -11.50 -3.69 6.70
CA MET A 190 -12.70 -3.84 5.89
C MET A 190 -12.62 -3.01 4.61
N GLY A 191 -13.29 -3.48 3.57
CA GLY A 191 -13.50 -2.67 2.37
C GLY A 191 -14.63 -1.67 2.57
N ASP A 192 -14.51 -0.52 1.94
CA ASP A 192 -15.56 0.50 1.98
C ASP A 192 -16.81 0.03 1.21
N ASN A 193 -16.65 -0.82 0.20
CA ASN A 193 -17.75 -1.52 -0.45
C ASN A 193 -18.15 -2.74 0.37
N ARG A 194 -18.86 -2.51 1.48
CA ARG A 194 -19.22 -3.52 2.50
C ARG A 194 -19.87 -4.77 1.93
N GLN A 195 -20.69 -4.63 0.90
CA GLN A 195 -21.39 -5.75 0.28
C GLN A 195 -20.53 -6.54 -0.73
N ASN A 196 -19.43 -5.96 -1.23
CA ASN A 196 -18.59 -6.57 -2.27
C ASN A 196 -17.10 -6.56 -1.90
N SER A 197 -16.79 -6.86 -0.65
CA SER A 197 -15.41 -6.83 -0.15
C SER A 197 -15.02 -8.13 0.53
N ALA A 198 -14.05 -8.82 -0.06
CA ALA A 198 -13.28 -9.88 0.57
C ALA A 198 -12.32 -9.30 1.61
N ASP A 199 -12.74 -9.27 2.87
CA ASP A 199 -11.99 -8.67 3.97
C ASP A 199 -12.05 -9.50 5.26
N SER A 200 -11.68 -8.91 6.40
CA SER A 200 -11.63 -9.58 7.70
C SER A 200 -12.94 -10.28 8.06
N ARG A 201 -14.11 -9.77 7.64
CA ARG A 201 -15.41 -10.40 7.94
C ARG A 201 -15.57 -11.80 7.34
N GLN A 202 -14.87 -12.08 6.24
CA GLN A 202 -14.98 -13.34 5.49
C GLN A 202 -13.62 -14.02 5.28
N CYS A 203 -12.64 -13.72 6.14
CA CYS A 203 -11.28 -14.27 6.09
C CYS A 203 -10.65 -14.19 4.69
N PHE A 204 -10.88 -13.09 3.97
CA PHE A 204 -10.34 -12.91 2.61
C PHE A 204 -10.72 -14.06 1.65
N GLN A 205 -11.94 -14.58 1.78
CA GLN A 205 -12.57 -15.69 1.03
C GLN A 205 -12.17 -17.10 1.44
N ASN A 206 -11.29 -17.29 2.44
CA ASN A 206 -11.01 -18.63 2.94
C ASN A 206 -10.78 -18.64 4.45
N CYS A 207 -11.84 -19.00 5.18
CA CYS A 207 -11.80 -19.23 6.62
C CYS A 207 -11.39 -20.67 6.99
N PHE A 208 -11.38 -21.61 6.03
CA PHE A 208 -11.19 -23.03 6.30
C PHE A 208 -9.70 -23.41 6.23
N GLY A 209 -9.22 -24.10 7.27
CA GLY A 209 -7.85 -24.66 7.30
C GLY A 209 -6.73 -23.67 7.66
N VAL A 210 -7.02 -22.37 7.83
CA VAL A 210 -6.04 -21.33 8.19
C VAL A 210 -6.13 -20.89 9.66
N GLY A 211 -7.10 -21.45 10.40
CA GLY A 211 -7.36 -21.14 11.82
C GLY A 211 -8.06 -19.79 12.03
N THR A 212 -8.40 -19.49 13.29
CA THR A 212 -9.09 -18.24 13.70
C THR A 212 -8.32 -16.95 13.36
N ASN A 213 -7.04 -17.06 13.01
CA ASN A 213 -6.17 -15.93 12.66
C ASN A 213 -6.42 -15.38 11.26
N ALA A 214 -7.18 -16.07 10.40
CA ALA A 214 -7.40 -15.65 9.02
C ALA A 214 -8.18 -14.32 8.93
N HIS A 215 -8.99 -14.00 9.94
CA HIS A 215 -9.71 -12.72 10.06
C HIS A 215 -8.77 -11.53 10.23
N PHE A 216 -7.62 -11.70 10.86
CA PHE A 216 -6.79 -10.60 11.32
C PHE A 216 -5.56 -10.41 10.45
N ILE A 217 -5.20 -9.14 10.23
CA ILE A 217 -4.00 -8.76 9.48
C ILE A 217 -2.89 -8.46 10.46
N LYS A 218 -1.80 -9.23 10.41
CA LYS A 218 -0.58 -8.91 11.16
C LYS A 218 0.00 -7.58 10.68
N ARG A 219 0.60 -6.80 11.60
CA ARG A 219 1.34 -5.57 11.27
C ARG A 219 2.34 -5.75 10.13
N SER A 220 3.04 -6.87 10.21
CA SER A 220 3.91 -7.50 9.21
C SER A 220 3.41 -7.53 7.76
N ASN A 221 2.10 -7.64 7.56
CA ASN A 221 1.52 -7.75 6.23
C ASN A 221 1.06 -6.38 5.71
N VAL A 222 1.09 -5.33 6.52
CA VAL A 222 0.74 -3.98 6.08
C VAL A 222 1.96 -3.33 5.42
N ILE A 223 1.81 -2.93 4.16
CA ILE A 223 2.88 -2.34 3.34
C ILE A 223 3.03 -0.84 3.62
N GLY A 224 1.91 -0.13 3.77
CA GLY A 224 1.89 1.32 3.79
C GLY A 224 0.47 1.87 3.73
N ARG A 225 0.34 3.19 3.95
CA ARG A 225 -0.92 3.92 3.80
C ARG A 225 -1.01 4.65 2.47
N ILE A 226 -2.22 4.90 2.03
CA ILE A 226 -2.44 5.70 0.82
C ILE A 226 -2.11 7.16 1.10
N LEU A 227 -1.14 7.68 0.36
CA LEU A 227 -0.70 9.07 0.44
C LEU A 227 -1.48 9.95 -0.53
N ILE A 228 -1.55 9.52 -1.80
CA ILE A 228 -2.13 10.27 -2.92
C ILE A 228 -2.89 9.30 -3.84
N ASP A 229 -4.04 9.75 -4.33
CA ASP A 229 -4.77 9.13 -5.43
C ASP A 229 -4.65 9.99 -6.70
N PHE A 230 -3.98 9.45 -7.72
CA PHE A 230 -3.81 10.09 -9.03
C PHE A 230 -4.99 9.85 -9.97
N GLY A 231 -5.97 9.05 -9.58
CA GLY A 231 -7.10 8.66 -10.42
C GLY A 231 -6.66 7.76 -11.58
N TYR A 232 -7.49 7.72 -12.62
CA TYR A 232 -7.22 6.96 -13.85
C TYR A 232 -7.41 7.85 -15.07
N PHE A 233 -6.30 8.10 -15.78
CA PHE A 233 -6.30 8.79 -17.06
C PHE A 233 -6.32 7.78 -18.19
N ASN A 234 -7.40 7.76 -18.96
CA ASN A 234 -7.49 6.88 -20.11
C ASN A 234 -6.93 7.58 -21.35
N ILE A 235 -5.89 6.99 -21.93
CA ILE A 235 -5.21 7.50 -23.12
C ILE A 235 -5.91 7.01 -24.40
N PHE A 236 -6.71 5.92 -24.32
CA PHE A 236 -7.40 5.30 -25.47
C PHE A 236 -8.80 4.78 -25.07
N SER A 237 -9.74 5.67 -24.74
CA SER A 237 -11.13 5.24 -24.63
C SER A 237 -11.71 5.06 -26.03
N GLU A 238 -11.88 3.79 -26.43
CA GLU A 238 -12.43 3.35 -27.72
C GLU A 238 -11.57 3.66 -28.95
N GLY A 239 -10.79 2.63 -29.32
CA GLY A 239 -9.90 2.62 -30.47
C GLY A 239 -8.52 3.19 -30.11
N GLY A 240 -7.48 2.39 -30.35
CA GLY A 240 -6.09 2.72 -30.00
C GLY A 240 -5.54 3.95 -30.74
N LEU A 241 -4.22 4.11 -30.75
CA LEU A 241 -3.47 5.27 -31.26
C LEU A 241 -3.87 5.79 -32.67
N LEU A 242 -4.54 4.97 -33.48
CA LEU A 242 -4.99 5.27 -34.85
C LEU A 242 -6.50 5.59 -34.97
N SER A 243 -7.24 5.54 -33.87
CA SER A 243 -8.66 5.93 -33.78
C SER A 243 -8.77 7.29 -33.11
N ASN A 244 -9.81 8.06 -33.46
CA ASN A 244 -10.17 9.34 -32.83
C ASN A 244 -10.70 9.15 -31.39
N GLY A 245 -10.00 8.37 -30.57
CA GLY A 245 -10.31 8.18 -29.16
C GLY A 245 -10.28 9.50 -28.41
N LYS A 246 -11.18 9.67 -27.44
CA LYS A 246 -11.22 10.87 -26.60
C LYS A 246 -10.25 10.69 -25.43
N PHE A 247 -9.34 11.64 -25.26
CA PHE A 247 -8.49 11.73 -24.08
C PHE A 247 -9.31 12.27 -22.91
N GLY A 248 -9.24 11.62 -21.74
CA GLY A 248 -9.97 12.09 -20.58
C GLY A 248 -9.68 11.33 -19.30
N TRP A 249 -9.96 12.01 -18.19
CA TRP A 249 -10.03 11.38 -16.88
C TRP A 249 -11.28 10.51 -16.81
N THR A 250 -11.11 9.21 -16.57
CA THR A 250 -12.23 8.36 -16.15
C THR A 250 -12.51 8.61 -14.67
N HIS A 251 -11.43 8.71 -13.88
CA HIS A 251 -11.48 9.15 -12.49
C HIS A 251 -10.44 10.25 -12.28
N ALA A 252 -10.87 11.43 -11.87
CA ALA A 252 -9.98 12.57 -11.66
C ALA A 252 -9.12 12.38 -10.40
N PRO A 253 -7.90 12.94 -10.35
CA PRO A 253 -7.04 12.82 -9.17
C PRO A 253 -7.68 13.50 -7.95
N ARG A 254 -7.56 12.87 -6.79
CA ARG A 254 -8.18 13.31 -5.53
C ARG A 254 -7.11 13.64 -4.49
N PHE A 255 -6.37 14.72 -4.74
CA PHE A 255 -5.26 15.13 -3.87
C PHE A 255 -5.70 15.66 -2.49
N LEU A 256 -6.84 16.37 -2.43
CA LEU A 256 -7.27 17.15 -1.26
C LEU A 256 -8.71 16.88 -0.81
N SER A 257 -9.52 16.22 -1.64
CA SER A 257 -10.96 16.04 -1.42
C SER A 257 -11.33 14.73 -0.74
N HIS A 258 -10.41 13.77 -0.65
CA HIS A 258 -10.63 12.50 0.00
C HIS A 258 -10.08 12.53 1.42
N ALA A 259 -10.93 12.24 2.41
CA ALA A 259 -10.48 11.97 3.77
C ALA A 259 -9.61 10.71 3.74
N ARG A 260 -8.29 10.92 3.62
CA ARG A 260 -7.27 9.86 3.55
C ARG A 260 -7.34 8.92 4.76
N GLN A 261 -7.84 9.47 5.86
CA GLN A 261 -8.09 8.79 7.11
C GLN A 261 -9.50 9.14 7.59
N ALA A 262 -10.27 8.12 7.95
CA ALA A 262 -11.53 8.33 8.66
C ALA A 262 -11.25 8.59 10.14
N THR A 263 -11.90 9.58 10.72
CA THR A 263 -11.76 9.92 12.15
C THR A 263 -13.01 9.49 12.92
N TYR A 264 -12.81 8.97 14.13
CA TYR A 264 -13.89 8.46 14.99
C TYR A 264 -13.88 9.15 16.36
N PRO A 265 -14.21 10.46 16.42
CA PRO A 265 -14.16 11.24 17.66
C PRO A 265 -15.07 10.71 18.77
N GLU A 266 -16.08 9.90 18.41
CA GLU A 266 -16.94 9.20 19.36
C GLU A 266 -16.22 8.14 20.21
N LEU A 267 -15.06 7.64 19.75
CA LEU A 267 -14.24 6.65 20.46
C LEU A 267 -13.26 7.28 21.47
N ASP A 268 -13.05 8.59 21.42
CA ASP A 268 -12.12 9.32 22.30
C ASP A 268 -12.77 9.70 23.66
N LYS A 269 -13.93 9.13 23.99
CA LYS A 269 -14.78 9.50 25.13
C LYS A 269 -14.67 8.57 26.32
#